data_AF-A0A973ZYZ0-F1
#
_entry.id   AF-A0A973ZYZ0-F1
#
_cell.length_a   1.000
_cell.length_b   1.000
_cell.length_c   1.000
_cell.angle_alpha   90.00
_cell.angle_beta   90.00
_cell.angle_gamma   90.00
#
_symmetry.space_group_name_H-M   'P 1'
#
loop_
_entity.id
_entity.type
_entity.pdbx_description
1 polymer ?
#
loop_
_entity_poly.entity_id
_entity_poly.type
_entity_poly.pdbx_seq_one_letter_code
_entity_poly.pdbx_strand_id
1 'polypeptide(L)'
;MEAVQKTPEREAFYKKIDGQNLSALWNVMNDLITPEPKSACRPHLWKFDQIRDYMNEAGRLITAKEAERRVLVLENPGLRGQSKITTSLFAGVQMVVPGDIAPAHRHAQSALRFVLEGKGAFTAVDGERTAMAPGDFVITPSMTWHDHSNETSEPMFWLDGLDIPMVQFFDCSFAEGAKEDQQSISKPAGASFARYGHNLLPIDQKRTSKTSPIFNYPYDYTREALEKAKVSDEWDACHGLKLKFSNPETGDFAMPTIGTFIQLLPKGFKTARYRATDATVFAAIEGKGRTRIGDQTFEWGPRDLFVVPSWHWVTHEADADSVLFSFSDRPVQQKLDLFREDRGNA
;
A
#
# COMPACT_ATOMS: atom_id res chain seq x y z
N MET A 1 -39.06 8.40 -0.29
CA MET A 1 -39.66 7.20 0.33
C MET A 1 -40.23 7.61 1.68
N GLU A 2 -41.43 7.15 2.02
CA GLU A 2 -41.97 7.34 3.37
C GLU A 2 -41.12 6.57 4.39
N ALA A 3 -40.91 7.17 5.57
CA ALA A 3 -40.18 6.50 6.64
C ALA A 3 -40.97 5.29 7.17
N VAL A 4 -40.27 4.20 7.48
CA VAL A 4 -40.89 3.04 8.10
C VAL A 4 -41.41 3.43 9.48
N GLN A 5 -42.73 3.50 9.63
CA GLN A 5 -43.36 3.76 10.92
C GLN A 5 -43.09 2.60 11.89
N LYS A 6 -42.74 2.93 13.14
CA LYS A 6 -42.62 1.98 14.23
C LYS A 6 -44.00 1.77 14.85
N THR A 7 -44.55 0.57 14.70
CA THR A 7 -45.79 0.15 15.38
C THR A 7 -45.49 -1.06 16.27
N PRO A 8 -46.25 -1.26 17.36
CA PRO A 8 -46.07 -2.42 18.23
C PRO A 8 -46.11 -3.76 17.47
N GLU A 9 -46.97 -3.87 16.46
CA GLU A 9 -47.11 -5.07 15.62
C GLU A 9 -45.85 -5.32 14.78
N ARG A 10 -45.25 -4.26 14.23
CA ARG A 10 -44.01 -4.35 13.46
C ARG A 10 -42.82 -4.70 14.36
N GLU A 11 -42.73 -4.12 15.55
CA GLU A 11 -41.68 -4.46 16.52
C GLU A 11 -41.82 -5.91 17.01
N ALA A 12 -43.03 -6.37 17.28
CA ALA A 12 -43.30 -7.77 17.61
C ALA A 12 -42.92 -8.71 16.46
N PHE A 13 -43.22 -8.33 15.21
CA PHE A 13 -42.77 -9.07 14.02
C PHE A 13 -41.24 -9.12 13.94
N TYR A 14 -40.54 -7.99 14.10
CA TYR A 14 -39.06 -7.96 14.07
C TYR A 14 -38.45 -8.84 15.14
N LYS A 15 -38.97 -8.80 16.38
CA LYS A 15 -38.52 -9.68 17.47
C LYS A 15 -38.78 -11.17 17.17
N LYS A 16 -39.91 -11.49 16.51
CA LYS A 16 -40.24 -12.87 16.12
C LYS A 16 -39.25 -13.41 15.08
N ILE A 17 -38.89 -12.62 14.08
CA ILE A 17 -38.00 -13.04 12.99
C ILE A 17 -36.52 -13.00 13.38
N ASP A 18 -36.15 -12.16 14.36
CA ASP A 18 -34.78 -12.06 14.90
C ASP A 18 -34.28 -13.41 15.44
N GLY A 19 -35.12 -14.12 16.19
CA GLY A 19 -34.84 -15.49 16.67
C GLY A 19 -34.77 -16.56 15.57
N GLN A 20 -34.92 -16.19 14.30
CA GLN A 20 -34.78 -17.06 13.12
C GLN A 20 -33.63 -16.60 12.21
N ASN A 21 -32.76 -15.68 12.66
CA ASN A 21 -31.69 -15.08 11.87
C ASN A 21 -32.20 -14.33 10.62
N LEU A 22 -33.40 -13.74 10.70
CA LEU A 22 -33.99 -12.93 9.65
C LEU A 22 -34.03 -11.46 10.08
N SER A 23 -33.64 -10.57 9.16
CA SER A 23 -33.70 -9.12 9.37
C SER A 23 -34.52 -8.44 8.26
N ALA A 24 -35.15 -7.31 8.61
CA ALA A 24 -36.02 -6.59 7.72
C ALA A 24 -35.25 -5.52 6.90
N LEU A 25 -35.00 -5.80 5.62
CA LEU A 25 -34.22 -4.92 4.74
C LEU A 25 -34.74 -3.48 4.68
N TRP A 26 -36.06 -3.30 4.66
CA TRP A 26 -36.68 -1.97 4.59
C TRP A 26 -36.36 -1.07 5.80
N ASN A 27 -35.84 -1.62 6.90
CA ASN A 27 -35.37 -0.83 8.04
C ASN A 27 -33.95 -0.26 7.85
N VAL A 28 -33.15 -0.83 6.96
CA VAL A 28 -31.70 -0.55 6.83
C VAL A 28 -31.24 -0.28 5.39
N MET A 29 -32.14 -0.33 4.40
CA MET A 29 -31.80 -0.24 2.98
C MET A 29 -30.92 0.98 2.64
N ASN A 30 -31.26 2.15 3.19
CA ASN A 30 -30.52 3.39 2.93
C ASN A 30 -29.13 3.45 3.61
N ASP A 31 -28.91 2.61 4.63
CA ASP A 31 -27.60 2.46 5.27
C ASP A 31 -26.73 1.44 4.51
N LEU A 32 -27.33 0.46 3.84
CA LEU A 32 -26.64 -0.57 3.06
C LEU A 32 -26.27 -0.08 1.65
N ILE A 33 -27.20 0.60 0.97
CA ILE A 33 -26.99 1.14 -0.38
C ILE A 33 -27.02 2.66 -0.29
N THR A 34 -25.83 3.24 -0.35
CA THR A 34 -25.61 4.67 -0.17
C THR A 34 -25.44 5.38 -1.52
N PRO A 35 -25.85 6.66 -1.65
CA PRO A 35 -25.64 7.43 -2.89
C PRO A 35 -24.16 7.64 -3.25
N GLU A 36 -23.30 7.66 -2.24
CA GLU A 36 -21.85 7.78 -2.35
C GLU A 36 -21.18 6.88 -1.30
N PRO A 37 -19.92 6.43 -1.50
CA PRO A 37 -19.21 5.59 -0.54
C PRO A 37 -19.19 6.20 0.88
N LYS A 38 -19.62 5.41 1.86
CA LYS A 38 -19.59 5.76 3.29
C LYS A 38 -18.61 4.85 4.01
N SER A 39 -17.49 5.41 4.49
CA SER A 39 -16.47 4.69 5.25
C SER A 39 -16.16 5.40 6.56
N ALA A 40 -15.79 4.62 7.59
CA ALA A 40 -15.23 5.17 8.82
C ALA A 40 -13.79 5.66 8.63
N CYS A 41 -13.08 5.22 7.58
CA CYS A 41 -11.70 5.62 7.27
C CYS A 41 -11.57 7.16 7.17
N ARG A 42 -10.64 7.75 7.92
CA ARG A 42 -10.42 9.19 8.02
C ARG A 42 -9.09 9.60 7.36
N PRO A 43 -8.99 10.81 6.78
CA PRO A 43 -7.71 11.36 6.37
C PRO A 43 -6.78 11.46 7.58
N HIS A 44 -5.52 11.07 7.42
CA HIS A 44 -4.52 11.19 8.48
C HIS A 44 -3.10 11.25 7.93
N LEU A 45 -2.21 11.91 8.66
CA LEU A 45 -0.78 12.05 8.38
C LEU A 45 0.01 11.49 9.57
N TRP A 46 0.99 10.65 9.29
CA TRP A 46 2.00 10.20 10.24
C TRP A 46 3.36 10.79 9.89
N LYS A 47 4.00 11.41 10.88
CA LYS A 47 5.34 11.98 10.74
C LYS A 47 6.40 10.89 10.89
N PHE A 48 7.27 10.76 9.88
CA PHE A 48 8.27 9.69 9.90
C PHE A 48 9.25 9.83 11.05
N ASP A 49 9.70 11.04 11.37
CA ASP A 49 10.63 11.27 12.47
C ASP A 49 10.06 10.76 13.81
N GLN A 50 8.77 10.99 14.04
CA GLN A 50 8.09 10.47 15.24
C GLN A 50 7.98 8.93 15.22
N ILE A 51 7.65 8.33 14.08
CA ILE A 51 7.64 6.86 13.95
C ILE A 51 9.04 6.29 14.23
N ARG A 52 10.07 6.89 13.64
CA ARG A 52 11.47 6.49 13.79
C ARG A 52 11.90 6.51 15.24
N ASP A 53 11.53 7.56 15.99
CA ASP A 53 11.82 7.65 17.43
C ASP A 53 11.15 6.51 18.22
N TYR A 54 9.86 6.23 17.97
CA TYR A 54 9.16 5.11 18.62
C TYR A 54 9.73 3.75 18.22
N MET A 55 10.15 3.56 16.98
CA MET A 55 10.79 2.31 16.53
C MET A 55 12.14 2.11 17.23
N ASN A 56 12.95 3.15 17.37
CA ASN A 56 14.21 3.10 18.10
C ASN A 56 14.00 2.78 19.58
N GLU A 57 12.96 3.33 20.20
CA GLU A 57 12.55 2.97 21.55
C GLU A 57 12.15 1.49 21.63
N ALA A 58 11.26 1.03 20.74
CA ALA A 58 10.84 -0.36 20.67
C ALA A 58 12.01 -1.33 20.44
N GLY A 59 13.03 -0.92 19.66
CA GLY A 59 14.25 -1.69 19.43
C GLY A 59 15.02 -2.05 20.70
N ARG A 60 14.87 -1.26 21.77
CA ARG A 60 15.48 -1.52 23.09
C ARG A 60 14.59 -2.37 24.00
N LEU A 61 13.31 -2.51 23.69
CA LEU A 61 12.30 -3.14 24.54
C LEU A 61 11.93 -4.56 24.08
N ILE A 62 11.96 -4.83 22.77
CA ILE A 62 11.58 -6.13 22.20
C ILE A 62 12.58 -6.55 21.12
N THR A 63 13.02 -7.80 21.16
CA THR A 63 13.91 -8.35 20.12
C THR A 63 13.13 -8.64 18.83
N ALA A 64 13.80 -8.71 17.68
CA ALA A 64 13.15 -9.06 16.42
C ALA A 64 12.50 -10.45 16.46
N LYS A 65 13.15 -11.40 17.16
CA LYS A 65 12.65 -12.77 17.32
C LYS A 65 11.36 -12.85 18.15
N GLU A 66 11.25 -12.05 19.21
CA GLU A 66 10.03 -11.95 20.02
C GLU A 66 8.88 -11.28 19.27
N ALA A 67 9.19 -10.32 18.39
CA ALA A 67 8.19 -9.58 17.65
C ALA A 67 7.70 -10.30 16.37
N GLU A 68 8.37 -11.38 15.94
CA GLU A 68 8.38 -11.93 14.56
C GLU A 68 8.81 -10.91 13.50
N ARG A 69 8.15 -9.74 13.48
CA ARG A 69 8.55 -8.53 12.79
C ARG A 69 8.35 -7.32 13.71
N ARG A 70 9.39 -6.52 13.91
CA ARG A 70 9.26 -5.24 14.63
C ARG A 70 8.61 -4.20 13.73
N VAL A 71 7.28 -4.10 13.80
CA VAL A 71 6.44 -3.21 12.98
C VAL A 71 5.56 -2.34 13.87
N LEU A 72 5.51 -1.04 13.59
CA LEU A 72 4.44 -0.17 14.09
C LEU A 72 3.36 -0.01 13.02
N VAL A 73 2.15 -0.46 13.33
CA VAL A 73 1.00 -0.42 12.42
C VAL A 73 0.42 0.99 12.35
N LEU A 74 0.21 1.48 11.14
CA LEU A 74 -0.38 2.79 10.86
C LEU A 74 -1.91 2.68 10.87
N GLU A 75 -2.49 2.50 12.06
CA GLU A 75 -3.94 2.34 12.17
C GLU A 75 -4.66 3.67 11.94
N ASN A 76 -5.60 3.65 11.00
CA ASN A 76 -6.46 4.76 10.70
C ASN A 76 -7.26 5.20 11.95
N PRO A 77 -7.36 6.50 12.27
CA PRO A 77 -8.14 6.98 13.42
C PRO A 77 -9.60 6.55 13.43
N GLY A 78 -10.19 6.30 12.25
CA GLY A 78 -11.55 5.79 12.11
C GLY A 78 -11.70 4.28 12.19
N LEU A 79 -10.59 3.53 12.22
CA LEU A 79 -10.53 2.06 12.22
C LEU A 79 -9.60 1.53 13.33
N ARG A 80 -9.39 2.30 14.41
CA ARG A 80 -8.49 1.96 15.52
C ARG A 80 -8.81 0.58 16.12
N GLY A 81 -7.77 -0.19 16.45
CA GLY A 81 -7.87 -1.53 17.02
C GLY A 81 -8.15 -2.63 15.99
N GLN A 82 -8.13 -2.32 14.69
CA GLN A 82 -8.38 -3.28 13.61
C GLN A 82 -7.14 -3.56 12.74
N SER A 83 -6.00 -2.92 13.00
CA SER A 83 -4.77 -3.05 12.21
C SER A 83 -4.98 -2.68 10.72
N LYS A 84 -5.66 -1.56 10.47
CA LYS A 84 -6.08 -1.11 9.14
C LYS A 84 -5.67 0.33 8.86
N ILE A 85 -5.01 0.58 7.72
CA ILE A 85 -4.76 1.96 7.25
C ILE A 85 -5.90 2.47 6.36
N THR A 86 -6.53 1.56 5.61
CA THR A 86 -7.80 1.78 4.90
C THR A 86 -8.76 0.63 5.23
N THR A 87 -10.01 0.69 4.74
CA THR A 87 -10.96 -0.43 4.92
C THR A 87 -10.39 -1.78 4.43
N SER A 88 -9.57 -1.75 3.38
CA SER A 88 -9.13 -2.91 2.59
C SER A 88 -7.62 -3.20 2.69
N LEU A 89 -6.81 -2.27 3.22
CA LEU A 89 -5.35 -2.37 3.26
C LEU A 89 -4.79 -2.20 4.68
N PHE A 90 -3.69 -2.91 4.90
CA PHE A 90 -2.78 -2.75 6.04
C PHE A 90 -1.59 -1.89 5.61
N ALA A 91 -1.07 -1.08 6.54
CA ALA A 91 0.26 -0.52 6.42
C ALA A 91 0.96 -0.44 7.77
N GLY A 92 2.27 -0.55 7.76
CA GLY A 92 3.12 -0.42 8.93
C GLY A 92 4.50 0.06 8.55
N VAL A 93 5.23 0.63 9.50
CA VAL A 93 6.67 0.88 9.33
C VAL A 93 7.42 -0.20 10.08
N GLN A 94 8.24 -0.95 9.36
CA GLN A 94 9.10 -2.00 9.92
C GLN A 94 10.52 -1.47 10.09
N MET A 95 11.19 -1.92 11.16
CA MET A 95 12.61 -1.67 11.41
C MET A 95 13.35 -2.99 11.56
N VAL A 96 14.46 -3.14 10.84
CA VAL A 96 15.40 -4.26 11.00
C VAL A 96 16.74 -3.70 11.44
N VAL A 97 17.21 -4.07 12.63
CA VAL A 97 18.46 -3.54 13.19
C VAL A 97 19.65 -4.41 12.78
N PRO A 98 20.90 -3.92 12.91
CA PRO A 98 22.11 -4.70 12.60
C PRO A 98 22.10 -6.08 13.24
N GLY A 99 22.35 -7.12 12.43
CA GLY A 99 22.39 -8.52 12.84
C GLY A 99 21.01 -9.21 12.93
N ASP A 100 19.91 -8.49 12.79
CA ASP A 100 18.57 -9.10 12.80
C ASP A 100 18.35 -9.97 11.55
N ILE A 101 17.69 -11.11 11.77
CA ILE A 101 17.09 -11.94 10.73
C ILE A 101 15.60 -12.06 11.06
N ALA A 102 14.74 -11.65 10.11
CA ALA A 102 13.30 -11.89 10.15
C ALA A 102 13.01 -13.21 9.42
N PRO A 103 12.51 -14.26 10.12
CA PRO A 103 12.45 -15.62 9.60
C PRO A 103 11.63 -15.78 8.31
N ALA A 104 12.03 -16.75 7.49
CA ALA A 104 11.36 -17.11 6.25
C ALA A 104 9.95 -17.64 6.49
N HIS A 105 8.99 -17.09 5.76
CA HIS A 105 7.61 -17.54 5.74
C HIS A 105 6.97 -17.25 4.39
N ARG A 106 5.77 -17.78 4.17
CA ARG A 106 4.91 -17.43 3.04
C ARG A 106 3.47 -17.32 3.50
N HIS A 107 2.71 -16.49 2.83
CA HIS A 107 1.29 -16.29 3.13
C HIS A 107 0.51 -15.87 1.89
N ALA A 108 -0.81 -16.04 1.93
CA ALA A 108 -1.69 -15.73 0.81
C ALA A 108 -1.74 -14.22 0.49
N GLN A 109 -1.49 -13.37 1.49
CA GLN A 109 -1.46 -11.92 1.36
C GLN A 109 -0.31 -11.48 0.44
N SER A 110 -0.60 -10.55 -0.46
CA SER A 110 0.45 -9.85 -1.20
C SER A 110 1.00 -8.72 -0.34
N ALA A 111 2.30 -8.46 -0.45
CA ALA A 111 2.94 -7.39 0.29
C ALA A 111 3.91 -6.58 -0.59
N LEU A 112 3.99 -5.29 -0.28
CA LEU A 112 5.05 -4.41 -0.74
C LEU A 112 5.88 -3.91 0.43
N ARG A 113 7.12 -3.54 0.12
CA ARG A 113 8.05 -2.80 0.95
C ARG A 113 8.55 -1.61 0.14
N PHE A 114 8.29 -0.41 0.63
CA PHE A 114 8.84 0.81 0.05
C PHE A 114 9.86 1.38 1.03
N VAL A 115 11.12 1.42 0.62
CA VAL A 115 12.23 1.74 1.52
C VAL A 115 12.25 3.23 1.86
N LEU A 116 12.25 3.56 3.15
CA LEU A 116 12.20 4.94 3.64
C LEU A 116 13.59 5.44 4.07
N GLU A 117 14.33 4.66 4.85
CA GLU A 117 15.63 5.05 5.40
C GLU A 117 16.54 3.82 5.57
N GLY A 118 17.84 4.01 5.43
CA GLY A 118 18.86 2.95 5.55
C GLY A 118 19.26 2.38 4.19
N LYS A 119 20.30 1.53 4.18
CA LYS A 119 20.82 0.93 2.95
C LYS A 119 21.43 -0.43 3.27
N GLY A 120 21.22 -1.40 2.38
CA GLY A 120 21.98 -2.64 2.35
C GLY A 120 21.40 -3.79 3.18
N ALA A 121 20.32 -3.59 3.94
CA ALA A 121 19.55 -4.74 4.39
C ALA A 121 18.91 -5.45 3.18
N PHE A 122 18.67 -6.74 3.31
CA PHE A 122 18.26 -7.58 2.21
C PHE A 122 16.86 -8.12 2.40
N THR A 123 16.18 -8.31 1.28
CA THR A 123 15.01 -9.16 1.16
C THR A 123 15.33 -10.32 0.22
N ALA A 124 14.96 -11.54 0.62
CA ALA A 124 14.97 -12.69 -0.27
C ALA A 124 13.53 -13.08 -0.65
N VAL A 125 13.30 -13.41 -1.91
CA VAL A 125 12.00 -13.85 -2.45
C VAL A 125 12.21 -15.02 -3.42
N ASP A 126 11.62 -16.18 -3.10
CA ASP A 126 11.71 -17.42 -3.91
C ASP A 126 13.13 -17.72 -4.44
N GLY A 127 14.10 -17.65 -3.52
CA GLY A 127 15.49 -17.99 -3.74
C GLY A 127 16.32 -16.91 -4.44
N GLU A 128 15.80 -15.70 -4.66
CA GLU A 128 16.57 -14.54 -5.14
C GLU A 128 16.68 -13.47 -4.04
N ARG A 129 17.89 -12.95 -3.82
CA ARG A 129 18.16 -11.90 -2.82
C ARG A 129 18.35 -10.55 -3.49
N THR A 130 17.87 -9.48 -2.85
CA THR A 130 18.12 -8.09 -3.28
C THR A 130 18.56 -7.22 -2.10
N ALA A 131 19.57 -6.38 -2.31
CA ALA A 131 19.93 -5.33 -1.37
C ALA A 131 18.97 -4.16 -1.57
N MET A 132 18.47 -3.59 -0.48
CA MET A 132 17.48 -2.52 -0.52
C MET A 132 18.15 -1.15 -0.32
N ALA A 133 17.66 -0.14 -1.02
CA ALA A 133 18.06 1.26 -0.89
C ALA A 133 16.83 2.21 -0.84
N PRO A 134 16.95 3.43 -0.31
CA PRO A 134 15.82 4.36 -0.19
C PRO A 134 15.11 4.59 -1.52
N GLY A 135 13.78 4.50 -1.50
CA GLY A 135 12.92 4.61 -2.67
C GLY A 135 12.72 3.31 -3.46
N ASP A 136 13.48 2.24 -3.16
CA ASP A 136 13.24 0.94 -3.79
C ASP A 136 11.84 0.44 -3.44
N PHE A 137 11.15 -0.09 -4.45
CA PHE A 137 9.87 -0.74 -4.30
C PHE A 137 10.06 -2.25 -4.47
N VAL A 138 9.96 -2.98 -3.36
CA VAL A 138 10.10 -4.44 -3.33
C VAL A 138 8.74 -5.08 -3.09
N ILE A 139 8.40 -6.14 -3.81
CA ILE A 139 7.18 -6.93 -3.60
C ILE A 139 7.51 -8.34 -3.14
N THR A 140 6.66 -8.89 -2.28
CA THR A 140 6.62 -10.33 -1.97
C THR A 140 5.27 -10.87 -2.41
N PRO A 141 5.22 -11.51 -3.59
CA PRO A 141 3.98 -12.06 -4.13
C PRO A 141 3.31 -13.09 -3.20
N SER A 142 2.00 -13.23 -3.33
CA SER A 142 1.22 -14.28 -2.66
C SER A 142 1.89 -15.65 -2.75
N MET A 143 1.97 -16.35 -1.62
CA MET A 143 2.53 -17.69 -1.45
C MET A 143 4.02 -17.88 -1.81
N THR A 144 4.78 -16.79 -1.97
CA THR A 144 6.24 -16.83 -2.15
C THR A 144 6.98 -16.84 -0.82
N TRP A 145 8.04 -17.63 -0.73
CA TRP A 145 8.89 -17.65 0.46
C TRP A 145 9.68 -16.35 0.53
N HIS A 146 9.67 -15.71 1.70
CA HIS A 146 10.41 -14.48 1.90
C HIS A 146 10.93 -14.30 3.33
N ASP A 147 12.12 -13.71 3.42
CA ASP A 147 12.83 -13.37 4.66
C ASP A 147 13.59 -12.05 4.50
N HIS A 148 14.00 -11.49 5.65
CA HIS A 148 14.77 -10.24 5.70
C HIS A 148 15.98 -10.40 6.60
N SER A 149 17.08 -9.75 6.24
CA SER A 149 18.30 -9.74 7.06
C SER A 149 19.00 -8.41 6.95
N ASN A 150 19.61 -7.96 8.04
CA ASN A 150 20.43 -6.75 8.04
C ASN A 150 21.86 -7.09 8.47
N GLU A 151 22.74 -7.23 7.48
CA GLU A 151 24.18 -7.47 7.69
C GLU A 151 24.99 -6.16 7.81
N THR A 152 24.31 -5.01 7.82
CA THR A 152 24.96 -3.69 7.87
C THR A 152 25.14 -3.21 9.31
N SER A 153 25.75 -2.04 9.49
CA SER A 153 25.97 -1.42 10.80
C SER A 153 24.85 -0.47 11.25
N GLU A 154 23.85 -0.19 10.40
CA GLU A 154 22.80 0.78 10.67
C GLU A 154 21.40 0.14 10.57
N PRO A 155 20.40 0.63 11.31
CA PRO A 155 19.02 0.18 11.16
C PRO A 155 18.45 0.59 9.80
N MET A 156 17.48 -0.20 9.33
CA MET A 156 16.76 0.07 8.09
C MET A 156 15.26 0.16 8.35
N PHE A 157 14.60 1.11 7.70
CA PHE A 157 13.18 1.40 7.83
C PHE A 157 12.48 1.33 6.47
N TRP A 158 11.35 0.64 6.42
CA TRP A 158 10.50 0.62 5.24
C TRP A 158 9.02 0.67 5.59
N LEU A 159 8.23 1.13 4.63
CA LEU A 159 6.78 1.05 4.65
C LEU A 159 6.34 -0.31 4.10
N ASP A 160 5.70 -1.11 4.94
CA ASP A 160 4.94 -2.29 4.51
C ASP A 160 3.55 -1.87 4.05
N GLY A 161 3.08 -2.42 2.93
CA GLY A 161 1.70 -2.32 2.46
C GLY A 161 1.16 -3.69 2.09
N LEU A 162 0.06 -4.11 2.71
CA LEU A 162 -0.49 -5.46 2.53
C LEU A 162 -2.00 -5.45 2.32
N ASP A 163 -2.50 -6.47 1.63
CA ASP A 163 -3.93 -6.73 1.41
C ASP A 163 -4.57 -7.59 2.53
N ILE A 164 -3.97 -7.61 3.73
CA ILE A 164 -4.49 -8.38 4.89
C ILE A 164 -6.01 -8.21 5.09
N PRO A 165 -6.56 -6.98 5.18
CA PRO A 165 -7.99 -6.80 5.41
C PRO A 165 -8.86 -7.34 4.28
N MET A 166 -8.37 -7.27 3.04
CA MET A 166 -9.06 -7.78 1.86
C MET A 166 -9.05 -9.31 1.83
N VAL A 167 -7.91 -9.95 2.12
CA VAL A 167 -7.81 -11.40 2.21
C VAL A 167 -8.65 -11.95 3.36
N GLN A 168 -8.70 -11.25 4.50
CA GLN A 168 -9.62 -11.56 5.60
C GLN A 168 -11.08 -11.43 5.18
N PHE A 169 -11.45 -10.38 4.45
CA PHE A 169 -12.81 -10.21 3.94
C PHE A 169 -13.28 -11.38 3.05
N PHE A 170 -12.36 -11.99 2.30
CA PHE A 170 -12.66 -13.15 1.46
C PHE A 170 -12.44 -14.51 2.15
N ASP A 171 -12.06 -14.54 3.43
CA ASP A 171 -11.68 -15.75 4.17
C ASP A 171 -10.62 -16.62 3.44
N CYS A 172 -9.67 -15.96 2.78
CA CYS A 172 -8.66 -16.61 1.92
C CYS A 172 -7.24 -16.61 2.52
N SER A 173 -7.12 -16.47 3.84
CA SER A 173 -5.82 -16.40 4.51
C SER A 173 -5.19 -17.79 4.67
N PHE A 174 -3.95 -17.94 4.20
CA PHE A 174 -3.08 -19.10 4.44
C PHE A 174 -1.70 -18.60 4.84
N ALA A 175 -1.00 -19.30 5.71
CA ALA A 175 0.36 -18.97 6.11
C ALA A 175 1.15 -20.23 6.48
N GLU A 176 2.44 -20.23 6.17
CA GLU A 176 3.39 -21.29 6.53
C GLU A 176 4.73 -20.67 6.93
N GLY A 177 5.27 -21.09 8.07
CA GLY A 177 6.64 -20.78 8.50
C GLY A 177 7.64 -21.79 7.94
N ALA A 178 8.84 -21.31 7.60
CA ALA A 178 9.94 -22.20 7.21
C ALA A 178 10.52 -22.90 8.45
N LYS A 179 11.26 -23.98 8.22
CA LYS A 179 12.01 -24.67 9.30
C LYS A 179 13.29 -23.92 9.69
N GLU A 180 13.90 -23.25 8.73
CA GLU A 180 15.11 -22.44 8.88
C GLU A 180 14.74 -20.97 8.84
N ASP A 181 15.50 -20.12 9.54
CA ASP A 181 15.25 -18.67 9.57
C ASP A 181 15.42 -18.02 8.19
N GLN A 182 16.25 -18.59 7.30
CA GLN A 182 16.47 -18.05 5.95
C GLN A 182 16.23 -19.11 4.88
N GLN A 183 15.68 -18.69 3.74
CA GLN A 183 15.52 -19.58 2.60
C GLN A 183 16.84 -19.82 1.87
N SER A 184 16.96 -20.96 1.19
CA SER A 184 18.09 -21.23 0.30
C SER A 184 18.06 -20.31 -0.92
N ILE A 185 19.17 -19.60 -1.16
CA ILE A 185 19.34 -18.77 -2.35
C ILE A 185 19.67 -19.67 -3.54
N SER A 186 18.75 -19.74 -4.51
CA SER A 186 18.85 -20.59 -5.71
C SER A 186 19.06 -19.79 -7.00
N LYS A 187 18.96 -18.45 -6.93
CA LYS A 187 19.12 -17.52 -8.05
C LYS A 187 20.13 -16.44 -7.69
N PRO A 188 20.99 -16.01 -8.63
CA PRO A 188 21.87 -14.87 -8.39
C PRO A 188 21.05 -13.58 -8.21
N ALA A 189 21.59 -12.64 -7.43
CA ALA A 189 20.97 -11.33 -7.24
C ALA A 189 20.74 -10.62 -8.59
N GLY A 190 19.54 -10.06 -8.78
CA GLY A 190 19.16 -9.35 -9.99
C GLY A 190 18.79 -10.24 -11.18
N ALA A 191 18.68 -11.56 -10.99
CA ALA A 191 18.25 -12.49 -12.05
C ALA A 191 16.87 -12.14 -12.62
N SER A 192 15.91 -11.79 -11.76
CA SER A 192 14.57 -11.35 -12.17
C SER A 192 14.63 -10.04 -12.96
N PHE A 193 15.34 -9.03 -12.45
CA PHE A 193 15.47 -7.73 -13.10
C PHE A 193 16.18 -7.83 -14.46
N ALA A 194 17.25 -8.63 -14.58
CA ALA A 194 17.95 -8.84 -15.85
C ALA A 194 17.06 -9.46 -16.93
N ARG A 195 16.14 -10.35 -16.55
CA ARG A 195 15.24 -11.05 -17.50
C ARG A 195 14.04 -10.23 -17.93
N TYR A 196 13.52 -9.37 -17.05
CA TYR A 196 12.21 -8.74 -17.22
C TYR A 196 12.24 -7.20 -17.15
N GLY A 197 13.32 -6.60 -16.64
CA GLY A 197 13.43 -5.16 -16.33
C GLY A 197 13.90 -4.27 -17.48
N HIS A 198 14.15 -4.83 -18.67
CA HIS A 198 14.75 -4.11 -19.80
C HIS A 198 13.86 -4.07 -21.06
N ASN A 199 12.53 -4.11 -20.89
CA ASN A 199 11.56 -4.15 -22.01
C ASN A 199 11.80 -5.33 -22.98
N LEU A 200 12.34 -6.43 -22.45
CA LEU A 200 12.55 -7.71 -23.12
C LEU A 200 11.88 -8.80 -22.30
N LEU A 201 11.37 -9.84 -22.96
CA LEU A 201 10.74 -10.97 -22.30
C LEU A 201 11.40 -12.28 -22.75
N PRO A 202 11.56 -13.26 -21.84
CA PRO A 202 12.04 -14.58 -22.20
C PRO A 202 11.05 -15.28 -23.15
N ILE A 203 11.57 -15.89 -24.22
CA ILE A 203 10.78 -16.75 -25.09
C ILE A 203 10.49 -18.09 -24.38
N ASP A 204 9.32 -18.67 -24.65
CA ASP A 204 8.86 -19.99 -24.17
C ASP A 204 8.68 -20.17 -22.65
N GLN A 205 8.93 -19.14 -21.85
CA GLN A 205 8.67 -19.18 -20.41
C GLN A 205 7.19 -18.94 -20.12
N LYS A 206 6.52 -19.92 -19.50
CA LYS A 206 5.11 -19.78 -19.10
C LYS A 206 4.99 -18.98 -17.81
N ARG A 207 4.11 -17.99 -17.82
CA ARG A 207 3.71 -17.24 -16.62
C ARG A 207 3.01 -18.17 -15.62
N THR A 208 3.43 -18.11 -14.35
CA THR A 208 2.91 -18.95 -13.26
C THR A 208 2.10 -18.17 -12.22
N SER A 209 2.19 -16.84 -12.21
CA SER A 209 1.52 -15.97 -11.23
C SER A 209 0.89 -14.75 -11.90
N LYS A 210 -0.15 -14.18 -11.28
CA LYS A 210 -0.70 -12.88 -11.70
C LYS A 210 0.20 -11.71 -11.29
N THR A 211 1.08 -11.90 -10.31
CA THR A 211 2.04 -10.90 -9.84
C THR A 211 3.23 -10.79 -10.79
N SER A 212 3.90 -9.64 -10.78
CA SER A 212 5.13 -9.41 -11.54
C SER A 212 6.22 -10.44 -11.22
N PRO A 213 6.99 -10.90 -12.24
CA PRO A 213 8.20 -11.68 -12.02
C PRO A 213 9.38 -10.84 -11.51
N ILE A 214 9.36 -9.52 -11.72
CA ILE A 214 10.27 -8.58 -11.04
C ILE A 214 9.73 -8.35 -9.64
N PHE A 215 10.58 -8.60 -8.64
CA PHE A 215 10.24 -8.36 -7.24
C PHE A 215 10.92 -7.13 -6.62
N ASN A 216 11.99 -6.58 -7.23
CA ASN A 216 12.57 -5.29 -6.84
C ASN A 216 12.56 -4.32 -8.02
N TYR A 217 11.99 -3.14 -7.80
CA TYR A 217 11.98 -2.00 -8.71
C TYR A 217 12.88 -0.91 -8.11
N PRO A 218 14.14 -0.81 -8.56
CA PRO A 218 15.10 0.08 -7.92
C PRO A 218 14.75 1.56 -8.14
N TYR A 219 15.04 2.39 -7.14
CA TYR A 219 14.71 3.80 -7.20
C TYR A 219 15.47 4.55 -8.29
N ASP A 220 16.74 4.24 -8.50
CA ASP A 220 17.57 4.94 -9.51
C ASP A 220 16.93 4.85 -10.92
N TYR A 221 16.42 3.68 -11.29
CA TYR A 221 15.70 3.48 -12.55
C TYR A 221 14.36 4.23 -12.55
N THR A 222 13.64 4.20 -11.44
CA THR A 222 12.36 4.89 -11.27
C THR A 222 12.52 6.41 -11.39
N ARG A 223 13.55 6.96 -10.73
CA ARG A 223 13.85 8.40 -10.72
C ARG A 223 14.39 8.87 -12.07
N GLU A 224 15.22 8.07 -12.73
CA GLU A 224 15.66 8.33 -14.11
C GLU A 224 14.47 8.37 -15.09
N ALA A 225 13.52 7.45 -14.97
CA ALA A 225 12.32 7.43 -15.80
C ALA A 225 11.47 8.70 -15.61
N LEU A 226 11.27 9.14 -14.36
CA LEU A 226 10.58 10.40 -14.06
C LEU A 226 11.34 11.61 -14.61
N GLU A 227 12.67 11.63 -14.49
CA GLU A 227 13.49 12.74 -15.00
C GLU A 227 13.42 12.85 -16.52
N LYS A 228 13.49 11.73 -17.23
CA LYS A 228 13.40 11.72 -18.71
C LYS A 228 12.00 12.08 -19.19
N ALA A 229 10.96 11.63 -18.48
CA ALA A 229 9.58 11.95 -18.82
C ALA A 229 9.19 13.40 -18.48
N LYS A 230 9.90 14.08 -17.57
CA LYS A 230 9.70 15.51 -17.24
C LYS A 230 9.83 16.45 -18.45
N VAL A 231 10.57 16.05 -19.49
CA VAL A 231 10.88 16.89 -20.67
C VAL A 231 9.66 17.13 -21.57
N SER A 232 8.63 16.29 -21.50
CA SER A 232 7.32 16.61 -22.08
C SER A 232 6.55 17.47 -21.08
N ASP A 233 6.26 18.73 -21.40
CA ASP A 233 5.43 19.65 -20.58
C ASP A 233 3.96 19.19 -20.38
N GLU A 234 3.67 17.92 -20.64
CA GLU A 234 2.36 17.28 -20.49
C GLU A 234 2.13 16.87 -19.04
N TRP A 235 1.89 17.87 -18.18
CA TRP A 235 1.50 17.64 -16.79
C TRP A 235 0.01 17.36 -16.69
N ASP A 236 -0.36 16.20 -16.15
CA ASP A 236 -1.76 15.94 -15.80
C ASP A 236 -2.19 16.93 -14.71
N ALA A 237 -3.31 17.63 -14.91
CA ALA A 237 -3.76 18.65 -13.97
C ALA A 237 -3.99 18.12 -12.54
N CYS A 238 -4.43 16.87 -12.38
CA CYS A 238 -4.73 16.27 -11.08
C CYS A 238 -3.53 15.52 -10.50
N HIS A 239 -2.69 14.93 -11.37
CA HIS A 239 -1.67 13.97 -10.98
C HIS A 239 -0.23 14.41 -11.30
N GLY A 240 0.00 15.55 -11.97
CA GLY A 240 1.33 15.89 -12.48
C GLY A 240 1.87 14.79 -13.41
N LEU A 241 3.13 14.38 -13.24
CA LEU A 241 3.66 13.21 -13.94
C LEU A 241 3.51 11.98 -13.04
N LYS A 242 2.62 11.05 -13.39
CA LYS A 242 2.33 9.86 -12.58
C LYS A 242 2.41 8.58 -13.40
N LEU A 243 3.22 7.65 -12.90
CA LEU A 243 3.45 6.34 -13.51
C LEU A 243 3.00 5.24 -12.56
N LYS A 244 2.66 4.07 -13.08
CA LYS A 244 2.37 2.87 -12.29
C LYS A 244 3.56 1.91 -12.34
N PHE A 245 3.81 1.17 -11.26
CA PHE A 245 4.72 0.03 -11.34
C PHE A 245 3.98 -1.14 -12.01
N SER A 246 4.52 -1.62 -13.12
CA SER A 246 3.86 -2.59 -13.99
C SER A 246 4.41 -3.99 -13.84
N ASN A 247 3.54 -4.99 -14.03
CA ASN A 247 3.97 -6.33 -14.40
C ASN A 247 4.45 -6.30 -15.88
N PRO A 248 5.74 -6.52 -16.18
CA PRO A 248 6.28 -6.42 -17.53
C PRO A 248 5.71 -7.48 -18.50
N GLU A 249 5.18 -8.59 -18.00
CA GLU A 249 4.58 -9.63 -18.85
C GLU A 249 3.20 -9.25 -19.39
N THR A 250 2.51 -8.27 -18.76
CA THR A 250 1.12 -7.93 -19.10
C THR A 250 0.81 -6.45 -19.24
N GLY A 251 1.69 -5.57 -18.73
CA GLY A 251 1.39 -4.15 -18.58
C GLY A 251 0.34 -3.82 -17.51
N ASP A 252 -0.12 -4.81 -16.74
CA ASP A 252 -1.01 -4.62 -15.57
C ASP A 252 -0.19 -4.09 -14.37
N PHE A 253 -0.80 -3.88 -13.22
CA PHE A 253 -0.10 -3.55 -11.97
C PHE A 253 0.88 -4.65 -11.54
N ALA A 254 1.94 -4.25 -10.83
CA ALA A 254 2.93 -5.17 -10.28
C ALA A 254 2.31 -6.29 -9.42
N MET A 255 1.24 -5.99 -8.67
CA MET A 255 0.47 -6.96 -7.89
C MET A 255 -1.01 -6.91 -8.27
N PRO A 256 -1.74 -8.05 -8.18
CA PRO A 256 -3.12 -8.12 -8.63
C PRO A 256 -4.12 -7.42 -7.70
N THR A 257 -3.77 -7.22 -6.42
CA THR A 257 -4.65 -6.68 -5.37
C THR A 257 -4.29 -5.26 -4.95
N ILE A 258 -3.03 -4.85 -5.14
CA ILE A 258 -2.51 -3.56 -4.70
C ILE A 258 -1.93 -2.81 -5.90
N GLY A 259 -2.50 -1.66 -6.23
CA GLY A 259 -2.04 -0.80 -7.31
C GLY A 259 -1.03 0.19 -6.77
N THR A 260 0.15 0.26 -7.39
CA THR A 260 1.27 1.09 -6.92
C THR A 260 1.68 2.10 -7.98
N PHE A 261 2.00 3.30 -7.52
CA PHE A 261 2.29 4.46 -8.35
C PHE A 261 3.50 5.23 -7.85
N ILE A 262 4.11 5.98 -8.76
CA ILE A 262 5.11 6.99 -8.46
C ILE A 262 4.74 8.27 -9.18
N GLN A 263 4.87 9.41 -8.51
CA GLN A 263 4.37 10.69 -8.97
C GLN A 263 5.42 11.78 -8.76
N LEU A 264 5.75 12.53 -9.81
CA LEU A 264 6.60 13.71 -9.75
C LEU A 264 5.73 14.98 -9.83
N LEU A 265 5.94 15.87 -8.86
CA LEU A 265 5.35 17.20 -8.79
C LEU A 265 6.47 18.25 -8.80
N PRO A 266 6.57 19.10 -9.85
CA PRO A 266 7.55 20.18 -9.89
C PRO A 266 7.32 21.20 -8.78
N LYS A 267 8.38 21.89 -8.36
CA LYS A 267 8.29 23.02 -7.45
C LYS A 267 7.25 24.04 -7.92
N GLY A 268 6.33 24.38 -7.03
CA GLY A 268 5.24 25.33 -7.28
C GLY A 268 4.04 24.73 -7.99
N PHE A 269 4.07 23.45 -8.38
CA PHE A 269 2.93 22.79 -9.01
C PHE A 269 1.79 22.63 -8.01
N LYS A 270 0.58 22.99 -8.44
CA LYS A 270 -0.67 22.81 -7.70
C LYS A 270 -1.62 21.99 -8.54
N THR A 271 -2.04 20.84 -8.02
CA THR A 271 -2.96 19.99 -8.76
C THR A 271 -4.36 20.60 -8.74
N ALA A 272 -5.11 20.40 -9.83
CA ALA A 272 -6.56 20.40 -9.78
C ALA A 272 -7.06 19.35 -8.77
N ARG A 273 -8.24 19.59 -8.21
CA ARG A 273 -8.85 18.65 -7.28
C ARG A 273 -9.33 17.40 -8.01
N TYR A 274 -9.22 16.25 -7.36
CA TYR A 274 -9.88 15.03 -7.81
C TYR A 274 -10.39 14.23 -6.60
N ARG A 275 -11.26 13.26 -6.82
CA ARG A 275 -11.60 12.21 -5.87
C ARG A 275 -11.73 10.89 -6.60
N ALA A 276 -11.44 9.79 -5.92
CA ALA A 276 -11.57 8.46 -6.49
C ALA A 276 -12.02 7.47 -5.42
N THR A 277 -12.61 6.36 -5.85
CA THR A 277 -13.13 5.33 -4.93
C THR A 277 -12.02 4.52 -4.26
N ASP A 278 -10.81 4.50 -4.81
CA ASP A 278 -9.67 3.79 -4.25
C ASP A 278 -9.02 4.57 -3.09
N ALA A 279 -9.13 4.01 -1.89
CA ALA A 279 -8.44 4.60 -0.75
C ALA A 279 -6.92 4.44 -0.96
N THR A 280 -6.19 5.54 -0.87
CA THR A 280 -4.80 5.61 -1.31
C THR A 280 -3.88 6.05 -0.17
N VAL A 281 -2.80 5.31 0.05
CA VAL A 281 -1.73 5.64 0.98
C VAL A 281 -0.57 6.24 0.19
N PHE A 282 0.01 7.32 0.69
CA PHE A 282 1.11 8.04 0.08
C PHE A 282 2.34 8.06 1.00
N ALA A 283 3.52 8.04 0.40
CA ALA A 283 4.81 8.29 1.03
C ALA A 283 5.57 9.35 0.23
N ALA A 284 5.94 10.45 0.86
CA ALA A 284 6.71 11.51 0.20
C ALA A 284 8.20 11.15 0.22
N ILE A 285 8.76 10.55 -0.83
CA ILE A 285 10.17 10.10 -0.80
C ILE A 285 11.16 11.26 -1.00
N GLU A 286 10.81 12.22 -1.85
CA GLU A 286 11.60 13.43 -2.10
C GLU A 286 10.75 14.69 -1.92
N GLY A 287 11.40 15.80 -1.55
CA GLY A 287 10.80 17.12 -1.51
C GLY A 287 9.92 17.37 -0.29
N LYS A 288 9.00 18.33 -0.44
CA LYS A 288 8.08 18.76 0.62
C LYS A 288 6.92 19.53 0.00
N GLY A 289 5.79 19.53 0.69
CA GLY A 289 4.60 20.25 0.24
C GLY A 289 3.42 20.01 1.16
N ARG A 290 2.23 20.24 0.63
CA ARG A 290 0.97 20.06 1.35
C ARG A 290 -0.04 19.30 0.51
N THR A 291 -0.83 18.48 1.17
CA THR A 291 -2.00 17.83 0.58
C THR A 291 -3.24 18.30 1.34
N ARG A 292 -4.25 18.79 0.61
CA ARG A 292 -5.56 19.07 1.20
C ARG A 292 -6.52 17.93 0.89
N ILE A 293 -7.17 17.38 1.90
CA ILE A 293 -8.13 16.27 1.81
C ILE A 293 -9.43 16.71 2.49
N GLY A 294 -10.44 17.04 1.69
CA GLY A 294 -11.65 17.70 2.20
C GLY A 294 -11.34 19.04 2.87
N ASP A 295 -11.59 19.12 4.17
CA ASP A 295 -11.34 20.29 5.02
C ASP A 295 -9.96 20.27 5.72
N GLN A 296 -9.26 19.14 5.70
CA GLN A 296 -7.97 18.97 6.35
C GLN A 296 -6.81 19.31 5.40
N THR A 297 -5.75 19.91 5.94
CA THR A 297 -4.50 20.18 5.21
C THR A 297 -3.34 19.52 5.95
N PHE A 298 -2.55 18.74 5.23
CA PHE A 298 -1.40 18.00 5.74
C PHE A 298 -0.13 18.52 5.09
N GLU A 299 0.74 19.15 5.88
CA GLU A 299 2.10 19.51 5.48
C GLU A 299 3.00 18.29 5.64
N TRP A 300 3.65 17.86 4.56
CA TRP A 300 4.49 16.67 4.52
C TRP A 300 5.91 17.01 4.06
N GLY A 301 6.88 16.30 4.64
CA GLY A 301 8.29 16.30 4.22
C GLY A 301 8.76 14.90 3.85
N PRO A 302 10.07 14.72 3.63
CA PRO A 302 10.62 13.42 3.24
C PRO A 302 10.28 12.31 4.25
N ARG A 303 9.77 11.21 3.71
CA ARG A 303 9.32 9.96 4.34
C ARG A 303 8.01 10.03 5.11
N ASP A 304 7.39 11.20 5.21
CA ASP A 304 6.07 11.32 5.81
C ASP A 304 5.02 10.51 5.04
N LEU A 305 4.06 9.97 5.78
CA LEU A 305 3.06 9.03 5.28
C LEU A 305 1.67 9.60 5.50
N PHE A 306 0.79 9.57 4.50
CA PHE A 306 -0.59 9.99 4.69
C PHE A 306 -1.56 9.11 3.92
N VAL A 307 -2.82 9.08 4.38
CA VAL A 307 -3.90 8.32 3.75
C VAL A 307 -5.00 9.25 3.26
N VAL A 308 -5.43 9.03 2.03
CA VAL A 308 -6.62 9.62 1.41
C VAL A 308 -7.71 8.55 1.37
N PRO A 309 -8.78 8.65 2.18
CA PRO A 309 -9.87 7.70 2.13
C PRO A 309 -10.65 7.78 0.82
N SER A 310 -11.44 6.74 0.56
CA SER A 310 -12.36 6.67 -0.58
C SER A 310 -13.23 7.93 -0.68
N TRP A 311 -13.40 8.41 -1.91
CA TRP A 311 -14.33 9.48 -2.31
C TRP A 311 -14.10 10.86 -1.67
N HIS A 312 -12.90 11.12 -1.14
CA HIS A 312 -12.52 12.45 -0.64
C HIS A 312 -11.87 13.31 -1.73
N TRP A 313 -12.25 14.59 -1.79
CA TRP A 313 -11.56 15.57 -2.64
C TRP A 313 -10.14 15.79 -2.15
N VAL A 314 -9.17 15.67 -3.05
CA VAL A 314 -7.75 15.83 -2.78
C VAL A 314 -7.09 16.80 -3.75
N THR A 315 -6.15 17.59 -3.24
CA THR A 315 -5.21 18.42 -4.02
C THR A 315 -3.82 18.33 -3.42
N HIS A 316 -2.79 18.43 -4.24
CA HIS A 316 -1.39 18.49 -3.83
C HIS A 316 -0.78 19.83 -4.26
N GLU A 317 0.01 20.43 -3.38
CA GLU A 317 0.86 21.58 -3.70
C GLU A 317 2.30 21.26 -3.29
N ALA A 318 3.23 21.40 -4.23
CA ALA A 318 4.64 21.05 -4.01
C ALA A 318 5.47 22.33 -3.77
N ASP A 319 6.12 22.42 -2.61
CA ASP A 319 7.00 23.56 -2.26
C ASP A 319 8.44 23.38 -2.78
N ALA A 320 8.78 22.16 -3.20
CA ALA A 320 10.01 21.75 -3.87
C ALA A 320 9.68 20.71 -4.95
N ASP A 321 10.63 20.40 -5.84
CA ASP A 321 10.52 19.20 -6.69
C ASP A 321 10.33 17.98 -5.76
N SER A 322 9.21 17.30 -5.91
CA SER A 322 8.75 16.30 -4.95
C SER A 322 8.34 15.02 -5.66
N VAL A 323 8.70 13.88 -5.06
CA VAL A 323 8.31 12.57 -5.55
C VAL A 323 7.47 11.89 -4.49
N LEU A 324 6.27 11.46 -4.87
CA LEU A 324 5.34 10.72 -4.02
C LEU A 324 5.22 9.29 -4.54
N PHE A 325 5.52 8.32 -3.70
CA PHE A 325 5.07 6.94 -3.89
C PHE A 325 3.63 6.82 -3.37
N SER A 326 2.80 6.01 -4.01
CA SER A 326 1.49 5.69 -3.46
C SER A 326 1.00 4.30 -3.81
N PHE A 327 0.10 3.76 -2.98
CA PHE A 327 -0.56 2.49 -3.22
C PHE A 327 -2.03 2.50 -2.79
N SER A 328 -2.84 1.67 -3.44
CA SER A 328 -4.30 1.64 -3.28
C SER A 328 -4.88 0.26 -3.62
N ASP A 329 -6.17 0.07 -3.33
CA ASP A 329 -6.95 -1.10 -3.73
C ASP A 329 -7.56 -0.99 -5.15
N ARG A 330 -7.10 0.00 -5.94
CA ARG A 330 -7.58 0.27 -7.31
C ARG A 330 -7.69 -0.97 -8.22
N PRO A 331 -6.70 -1.88 -8.29
CA PRO A 331 -6.76 -3.00 -9.23
C PRO A 331 -7.97 -3.91 -8.98
N VAL A 332 -8.37 -4.06 -7.72
CA VAL A 332 -9.54 -4.88 -7.36
C VAL A 332 -10.82 -4.15 -7.72
N GLN A 333 -10.91 -2.85 -7.44
CA GLN A 333 -12.06 -2.05 -7.85
C GLN A 333 -12.25 -2.05 -9.37
N GLN A 334 -11.17 -1.97 -10.15
CA GLN A 334 -11.24 -2.03 -11.61
C GLN A 334 -11.71 -3.40 -12.10
N LYS A 335 -11.21 -4.50 -11.51
CA LYS A 335 -11.61 -5.87 -11.87
C LYS A 335 -13.08 -6.16 -11.54
N LEU A 336 -13.64 -5.46 -10.55
CA LEU A 336 -15.03 -5.59 -10.12
C LEU A 336 -15.96 -4.53 -10.75
N ASP A 337 -15.46 -3.68 -11.66
CA ASP A 337 -16.19 -2.56 -12.26
C ASP A 337 -16.73 -1.51 -11.24
N LEU A 338 -16.05 -1.39 -10.11
CA LEU A 338 -16.41 -0.49 -9.01
C LEU A 338 -15.63 0.83 -9.01
N PHE A 339 -14.50 0.90 -9.73
CA PHE A 339 -13.66 2.08 -9.74
C PHE A 339 -14.40 3.29 -10.34
N ARG A 340 -14.39 4.42 -9.64
CA ARG A 340 -14.87 5.71 -10.14
C ARG A 340 -13.85 6.79 -9.82
N GLU A 341 -13.71 7.75 -10.71
CA GLU A 341 -12.90 8.96 -10.53
C GLU A 341 -13.73 10.17 -10.96
N ASP A 342 -13.66 11.23 -10.16
CA ASP A 342 -14.24 12.53 -10.45
C ASP A 342 -13.12 13.57 -10.36
N ARG A 343 -12.78 14.14 -11.51
CA ARG A 343 -11.66 15.08 -11.67
C ARG A 343 -12.10 16.53 -11.54
N GLY A 344 -13.37 16.79 -11.21
CA GLY A 344 -13.91 18.14 -11.06
C GLY A 344 -13.92 19.01 -12.32
N ASN A 345 -13.56 18.44 -13.48
CA ASN A 345 -13.44 19.10 -14.78
C ASN A 345 -14.58 18.73 -15.75
N ALA A 346 -15.64 18.08 -15.25
CA ALA A 346 -16.81 17.64 -16.02
C ALA A 346 -17.99 18.61 -15.86
#